data_AF-A0AAJ1ZG94-F1
#
_entry.id   AF-A0AAJ1ZG94-F1
#
_cell.length_a   1.000
_cell.length_b   1.000
_cell.length_c   1.000
_cell.angle_alpha   90.00
_cell.angle_beta   90.00
_cell.angle_gamma   90.00
#
_symmetry.space_group_name_H-M   'P 1'
#
loop_
_entity.id
_entity.type
_entity.pdbx_description
1 polymer ?
#
loop_
_entity_poly.entity_id
_entity_poly.type
_entity_poly.pdbx_seq_one_letter_code
_entity_poly.pdbx_strand_id
1 'polypeptide(L)'
;MTFWNLYFISKLALFSTGHLRPLWLANIAFALALATSAPLRSRLARAVRMIAGLAVGLPLMYREANVPPFGRIVEEFGNLSTFSFGYWLELLPRFLPPMLAGMALCGLVVYLIVNRWLRVATFVMLALFLLPVWQGANAVLARIHAAPPAQANPIATNGPSAGPLDYNATLAAFRAKESQRQVSFGHLSSNASEQFDVIVLHICSLSWDDLDVSKARNHPFLSHFDYLFTNFSTAASYSGPAAIRVLRASCGQEAHADLYKDAPAQCHLMADLAQAGYTPQVTFNHDGHFDNFTQLVKDNVGVPNVPFVSNAAAPVAMHAFDGSPIMDDYGTLANWYAQRAQTPGPVALYYNTISLHDGNRLPNSKLSSLESYPVRVSKLMSDFDKFADLIAQSGRRAVIVFVPEHGAALRGDNNQVAGLREIPTPSVIHGPVGVRLVGFAGNHGPTTVIDQPTGHLAVAQLLSNLVSDSPFKAGVTLSQYASKLPETPMIGENEGTVTMKTATGYVVKTPDGVWVEQK
;
A
#
# COMPACT_ATOMS: atom_id res chain seq x y z
N MET A 1 7.24 -40.46 -16.53
CA MET A 1 6.48 -40.27 -15.27
C MET A 1 7.15 -39.30 -14.32
N THR A 2 8.49 -39.18 -14.29
CA THR A 2 9.22 -38.27 -13.40
C THR A 2 8.66 -36.85 -13.31
N PHE A 3 8.45 -36.17 -14.43
CA PHE A 3 7.86 -34.82 -14.44
C PHE A 3 6.51 -34.75 -13.73
N TRP A 4 5.58 -35.67 -14.08
CA TRP A 4 4.25 -35.71 -13.49
C TRP A 4 4.24 -36.13 -12.02
N ASN A 5 5.14 -37.03 -11.61
CA ASN A 5 5.31 -37.36 -10.20
C ASN A 5 5.77 -36.14 -9.41
N LEU A 6 6.76 -35.39 -9.90
CA LEU A 6 7.21 -34.15 -9.28
C LEU A 6 6.10 -33.10 -9.22
N TYR A 7 5.30 -32.96 -10.29
CA TYR A 7 4.12 -32.09 -10.30
C TYR A 7 3.14 -32.40 -9.15
N PHE A 8 2.75 -33.67 -8.97
CA PHE A 8 1.84 -34.05 -7.90
C PHE A 8 2.49 -34.00 -6.52
N ILE A 9 3.78 -34.34 -6.39
CA ILE A 9 4.52 -34.17 -5.12
C ILE A 9 4.54 -32.70 -4.71
N SER A 10 4.84 -31.79 -5.64
CA SER A 10 4.79 -30.35 -5.39
C SER A 10 3.40 -29.89 -4.98
N LYS A 11 2.33 -30.39 -5.62
CA LYS A 11 0.95 -30.10 -5.18
C LYS A 11 0.68 -30.56 -3.75
N LEU A 12 1.08 -31.79 -3.41
CA LEU A 12 0.88 -32.35 -2.08
C LEU A 12 1.68 -31.59 -1.02
N ALA A 13 2.90 -31.16 -1.36
CA ALA A 13 3.71 -30.32 -0.49
C ALA A 13 3.06 -28.94 -0.28
N LEU A 14 2.65 -28.26 -1.35
CA LEU A 14 1.95 -26.97 -1.27
C LEU A 14 0.60 -27.07 -0.52
N PHE A 15 -0.10 -28.18 -0.69
CA PHE A 15 -1.31 -28.47 0.08
C PHE A 15 -1.00 -28.63 1.57
N SER A 16 0.06 -29.37 1.92
CA SER A 16 0.46 -29.59 3.32
C SER A 16 0.89 -28.31 4.04
N THR A 17 1.37 -27.32 3.28
CA THR A 17 1.75 -25.99 3.79
C THR A 17 0.63 -24.95 3.66
N GLY A 18 -0.53 -25.32 3.12
CA GLY A 18 -1.70 -24.42 3.00
C GLY A 18 -1.67 -23.45 1.81
N HIS A 19 -0.67 -23.51 0.94
CA HIS A 19 -0.54 -22.64 -0.24
C HIS A 19 -1.33 -23.10 -1.46
N LEU A 20 -2.00 -24.26 -1.38
CA LEU A 20 -2.78 -24.83 -2.47
C LEU A 20 -4.05 -25.52 -1.95
N ARG A 21 -5.18 -25.26 -2.61
CA ARG A 21 -6.49 -25.88 -2.35
C ARG A 21 -6.80 -26.90 -3.46
N PRO A 22 -6.48 -28.18 -3.28
CA PRO A 22 -6.56 -29.16 -4.36
C PRO A 22 -8.01 -29.51 -4.69
N LEU A 23 -8.34 -29.49 -5.98
CA LEU A 23 -9.55 -30.11 -6.51
C LEU A 23 -9.26 -31.61 -6.64
N TRP A 24 -9.47 -32.35 -5.55
CA TRP A 24 -9.07 -33.76 -5.44
C TRP A 24 -9.55 -34.63 -6.60
N LEU A 25 -10.83 -34.51 -6.99
CA LEU A 25 -11.40 -35.28 -8.11
C LEU A 25 -10.70 -34.97 -9.44
N ALA A 26 -10.41 -33.69 -9.71
CA ALA A 26 -9.72 -33.29 -10.93
C ALA A 26 -8.28 -33.82 -10.97
N ASN A 27 -7.55 -33.77 -9.83
CA ASN A 27 -6.19 -34.31 -9.74
C ASN A 27 -6.16 -35.84 -9.88
N ILE A 28 -7.11 -36.55 -9.28
CA ILE A 28 -7.23 -38.01 -9.42
C ILE A 28 -7.52 -38.40 -10.87
N ALA A 29 -8.52 -37.75 -11.50
CA ALA A 29 -8.85 -37.99 -12.90
C ALA A 29 -7.66 -37.71 -13.82
N PHE A 30 -6.94 -36.60 -13.57
CA PHE A 30 -5.74 -36.25 -14.33
C PHE A 30 -4.61 -37.27 -14.15
N ALA A 31 -4.35 -37.71 -12.92
CA ALA A 31 -3.34 -38.71 -12.62
C ALA A 31 -3.66 -40.06 -13.28
N LEU A 32 -4.93 -40.48 -13.26
CA LEU A 32 -5.40 -41.69 -13.95
C LEU A 32 -5.23 -41.58 -15.46
N ALA A 33 -5.62 -40.46 -16.07
CA ALA A 33 -5.43 -40.23 -17.52
C ALA A 33 -3.94 -40.28 -17.93
N LEU A 34 -3.05 -39.74 -17.08
CA LEU A 34 -1.62 -39.85 -17.28
C LEU A 34 -1.12 -41.28 -17.11
N ALA A 35 -1.65 -42.06 -16.16
CA ALA A 35 -1.27 -43.44 -15.94
C ALA A 35 -1.71 -44.36 -17.10
N THR A 36 -2.94 -44.23 -17.58
CA THR A 36 -3.49 -45.04 -18.69
C THR A 36 -2.83 -44.73 -20.04
N SER A 37 -2.41 -43.48 -20.25
CA SER A 37 -1.66 -43.06 -21.46
C SER A 37 -0.16 -43.39 -21.41
N ALA A 38 0.35 -43.98 -20.31
CA ALA A 38 1.76 -44.33 -20.16
C ALA A 38 2.32 -45.38 -21.14
N PRO A 39 1.55 -46.38 -21.63
CA PRO A 39 2.05 -47.40 -22.54
C PRO A 39 2.37 -46.90 -23.96
N LEU A 40 2.02 -45.66 -24.32
CA LEU A 40 2.25 -45.09 -25.65
C LEU A 40 3.76 -44.87 -25.90
N ARG A 41 4.35 -45.64 -26.82
CA ARG A 41 5.80 -45.67 -27.06
C ARG A 41 6.29 -44.74 -28.18
N SER A 42 5.43 -44.27 -29.08
CA SER A 42 5.85 -43.43 -30.21
C SER A 42 6.32 -42.05 -29.74
N ARG A 43 7.27 -41.45 -30.46
CA ARG A 43 7.80 -40.10 -30.13
C ARG A 43 6.70 -39.05 -30.18
N LEU A 44 5.85 -39.11 -31.20
CA LEU A 44 4.71 -38.21 -31.37
C LEU A 44 3.70 -38.36 -30.23
N ALA A 45 3.33 -39.58 -29.85
CA ALA A 45 2.38 -39.80 -28.76
C ALA A 45 2.93 -39.32 -27.40
N ARG A 46 4.24 -39.45 -27.16
CA ARG A 46 4.88 -38.87 -25.96
C ARG A 46 4.85 -37.34 -25.96
N ALA A 47 5.13 -36.70 -27.10
CA ALA A 47 5.06 -35.25 -27.23
C ALA A 47 3.63 -34.74 -27.04
N VAL A 48 2.66 -35.34 -27.72
CA VAL A 48 1.22 -35.00 -27.59
C VAL A 48 0.75 -35.18 -26.16
N ARG A 49 1.11 -36.28 -25.49
CA ARG A 49 0.78 -36.51 -24.07
C ARG A 49 1.39 -35.46 -23.16
N MET A 50 2.62 -35.02 -23.42
CA MET A 50 3.26 -33.97 -22.63
C MET A 50 2.55 -32.63 -22.82
N ILE A 51 2.25 -32.24 -24.07
CA ILE A 51 1.55 -31.00 -24.39
C ILE A 51 0.13 -31.00 -23.80
N ALA A 52 -0.64 -32.07 -24.02
CA ALA A 52 -1.98 -32.22 -23.45
C ALA A 52 -1.94 -32.23 -21.92
N GLY A 53 -0.95 -32.91 -21.34
CA GLY A 53 -0.73 -32.89 -19.91
C GLY A 53 -0.44 -31.48 -19.39
N LEU A 54 0.40 -30.70 -20.07
CA LEU A 54 0.70 -29.32 -19.68
C LEU A 54 -0.54 -28.41 -19.82
N ALA A 55 -1.31 -28.58 -20.90
CA ALA A 55 -2.54 -27.84 -21.15
C ALA A 55 -3.62 -28.08 -20.09
N VAL A 56 -3.60 -29.22 -19.39
CA VAL A 56 -4.50 -29.50 -18.26
C VAL A 56 -3.83 -29.18 -16.92
N GLY A 57 -2.60 -29.61 -16.74
CA GLY A 57 -1.87 -29.54 -15.47
C GLY A 57 -1.53 -28.10 -15.05
N LEU A 58 -1.15 -27.23 -15.99
CA LEU A 58 -0.84 -25.84 -15.68
C LEU A 58 -2.09 -25.06 -15.24
N PRO A 59 -3.21 -25.04 -15.99
CA PRO A 59 -4.42 -24.36 -15.53
C PRO A 59 -4.98 -24.95 -14.23
N LEU A 60 -4.89 -26.27 -14.04
CA LEU A 60 -5.36 -26.91 -12.81
C LEU A 60 -4.52 -26.49 -11.60
N MET A 61 -3.18 -26.46 -11.72
CA MET A 61 -2.31 -25.96 -10.64
C MET A 61 -2.59 -24.49 -10.36
N TYR A 62 -2.70 -23.68 -11.40
CA TYR A 62 -2.93 -22.25 -11.30
C TYR A 62 -4.25 -21.93 -10.56
N ARG A 63 -5.34 -22.64 -10.90
CA ARG A 63 -6.65 -22.49 -10.25
C ARG A 63 -6.64 -22.91 -8.78
N GLU A 64 -5.80 -23.87 -8.41
CA GLU A 64 -5.72 -24.40 -7.05
C GLU A 64 -4.74 -23.63 -6.16
N ALA A 65 -3.76 -22.96 -6.76
CA ALA A 65 -2.79 -22.15 -6.05
C ALA A 65 -3.38 -20.81 -5.63
N ASN A 66 -2.95 -20.30 -4.47
CA ASN A 66 -3.31 -18.95 -4.02
C ASN A 66 -2.47 -17.90 -4.77
N VAL A 67 -2.66 -17.76 -6.08
CA VAL A 67 -1.93 -16.82 -6.94
C VAL A 67 -2.88 -15.77 -7.53
N PRO A 68 -2.39 -14.54 -7.83
CA PRO A 68 -3.21 -13.48 -8.42
C PRO A 68 -3.85 -13.91 -9.75
N PRO A 69 -5.07 -13.43 -10.10
CA PRO A 69 -5.72 -13.68 -11.38
C PRO A 69 -4.86 -13.27 -12.58
N PHE A 70 -4.98 -14.01 -13.70
CA PHE A 70 -4.09 -13.82 -14.85
C PHE A 70 -4.29 -12.46 -15.51
N GLY A 71 -5.52 -11.92 -15.46
CA GLY A 71 -5.85 -10.57 -15.91
C GLY A 71 -4.96 -9.51 -15.26
N ARG A 72 -4.76 -9.57 -13.93
CA ARG A 72 -3.86 -8.67 -13.19
C ARG A 72 -2.43 -8.73 -13.71
N ILE A 73 -1.92 -9.92 -14.04
CA ILE A 73 -0.55 -10.08 -14.58
C ILE A 73 -0.44 -9.42 -15.95
N VAL A 74 -1.49 -9.47 -16.77
CA VAL A 74 -1.52 -8.87 -18.11
C VAL A 74 -1.67 -7.35 -18.04
N GLU A 75 -2.50 -6.84 -17.14
CA GLU A 75 -2.68 -5.41 -16.89
C GLU A 75 -1.38 -4.77 -16.37
N GLU A 76 -0.72 -5.43 -15.42
CA GLU A 76 0.57 -4.97 -14.88
C GLU A 76 1.77 -5.28 -15.80
N PHE A 77 1.60 -6.08 -16.85
CA PHE A 77 2.70 -6.51 -17.72
C PHE A 77 3.42 -5.31 -18.38
N GLY A 78 2.66 -4.28 -18.75
CA GLY A 78 3.21 -3.02 -19.28
C GLY A 78 4.16 -2.37 -18.28
N ASN A 79 3.74 -2.27 -17.02
CA ASN A 79 4.52 -1.70 -15.92
C ASN A 79 5.74 -2.56 -15.55
N LEU A 80 5.61 -3.89 -15.61
CA LEU A 80 6.73 -4.81 -15.34
C LEU A 80 7.83 -4.72 -16.42
N SER A 81 7.48 -4.33 -17.64
CA SER A 81 8.44 -4.22 -18.75
C SER A 81 9.44 -3.06 -18.60
N THR A 82 9.11 -2.04 -17.80
CA THR A 82 9.96 -0.87 -17.58
C THR A 82 11.04 -1.13 -16.53
N PHE A 83 10.94 -2.23 -15.76
CA PHE A 83 11.88 -2.53 -14.70
C PHE A 83 13.30 -2.76 -15.23
N SER A 84 14.27 -2.13 -14.58
CA SER A 84 15.68 -2.36 -14.88
C SER A 84 16.08 -3.81 -14.62
N PHE A 85 17.02 -4.34 -15.41
CA PHE A 85 17.55 -5.70 -15.22
C PHE A 85 18.08 -5.93 -13.81
N GLY A 86 18.71 -4.91 -13.24
CA GLY A 86 19.19 -4.97 -11.87
C GLY A 86 18.07 -5.20 -10.87
N TYR A 87 16.93 -4.52 -11.02
CA TYR A 87 15.80 -4.66 -10.11
C TYR A 87 15.15 -6.06 -10.24
N TRP A 88 15.07 -6.62 -11.44
CA TRP A 88 14.65 -8.01 -11.63
C TRP A 88 15.49 -9.01 -10.83
N LEU A 89 16.81 -8.82 -10.80
CA LEU A 89 17.71 -9.68 -10.03
C LEU A 89 17.48 -9.55 -8.52
N GLU A 90 17.06 -8.37 -8.04
CA GLU A 90 16.74 -8.12 -6.65
C GLU A 90 15.40 -8.72 -6.23
N LEU A 91 14.40 -8.76 -7.13
CA LEU A 91 13.10 -9.36 -6.88
C LEU A 91 13.15 -10.90 -6.85
N LEU A 92 13.99 -11.51 -7.70
CA LEU A 92 14.09 -12.97 -7.82
C LEU A 92 14.22 -13.71 -6.47
N PRO A 93 15.17 -13.37 -5.57
CA PRO A 93 15.31 -14.06 -4.29
C PRO A 93 14.15 -13.81 -3.32
N ARG A 94 13.31 -12.78 -3.53
CA ARG A 94 12.14 -12.52 -2.69
C ARG A 94 11.00 -13.49 -3.02
N PHE A 95 10.81 -13.82 -4.29
CA PHE A 95 9.80 -14.77 -4.75
C PHE A 95 10.28 -16.23 -4.73
N LEU A 96 11.56 -16.46 -5.01
CA LEU A 96 12.20 -17.76 -4.92
C LEU A 96 13.42 -17.69 -3.99
N PRO A 97 13.20 -17.71 -2.66
CA PRO A 97 14.26 -17.74 -1.67
C PRO A 97 15.31 -18.81 -2.00
N PRO A 98 16.63 -18.51 -1.88
CA PRO A 98 17.68 -19.49 -2.15
C PRO A 98 17.52 -20.79 -1.36
N MET A 99 16.95 -20.71 -0.15
CA MET A 99 16.61 -21.87 0.66
C MET A 99 15.53 -22.74 -0.01
N LEU A 100 14.46 -22.15 -0.56
CA LEU A 100 13.43 -22.90 -1.28
C LEU A 100 13.98 -23.52 -2.57
N ALA A 101 14.83 -22.79 -3.30
CA ALA A 101 15.52 -23.33 -4.47
C ALA A 101 16.43 -24.52 -4.08
N GLY A 102 17.16 -24.40 -2.97
CA GLY A 102 17.97 -25.48 -2.40
C GLY A 102 17.13 -26.68 -1.97
N MET A 103 16.00 -26.46 -1.28
CA MET A 103 15.06 -27.51 -0.90
C MET A 103 14.47 -28.22 -2.12
N ALA A 104 14.10 -27.48 -3.16
CA ALA A 104 13.61 -28.05 -4.41
C ALA A 104 14.67 -28.91 -5.11
N LEU A 105 15.94 -28.44 -5.13
CA LEU A 105 17.06 -29.20 -5.69
C LEU A 105 17.35 -30.46 -4.87
N CYS A 106 17.41 -30.35 -3.54
CA CYS A 106 17.56 -31.51 -2.65
C CYS A 106 16.40 -32.50 -2.82
N GLY A 107 15.16 -32.01 -2.89
CA GLY A 107 13.96 -32.81 -3.14
C GLY A 107 14.03 -33.55 -4.49
N LEU A 108 14.53 -32.89 -5.54
CA LEU A 108 14.79 -33.51 -6.83
C LEU A 108 15.85 -34.62 -6.72
N VAL A 109 16.98 -34.37 -6.04
CA VAL A 109 18.03 -35.37 -5.83
C VAL A 109 17.49 -36.57 -5.05
N VAL A 110 16.78 -36.35 -3.95
CA VAL A 110 16.12 -37.39 -3.16
C VAL A 110 15.13 -38.16 -4.02
N TYR A 111 14.30 -37.49 -4.80
CA TYR A 111 13.38 -38.14 -5.74
C TYR A 111 14.14 -39.04 -6.71
N LEU A 112 15.23 -38.56 -7.32
CA LEU A 112 16.01 -39.33 -8.28
C LEU A 112 16.66 -40.57 -7.64
N ILE A 113 17.13 -40.46 -6.40
CA ILE A 113 17.66 -41.59 -5.63
C ILE A 113 16.53 -42.58 -5.33
N VAL A 114 15.44 -42.14 -4.70
CA VAL A 114 14.32 -43.01 -4.28
C VAL A 114 13.65 -43.69 -5.46
N ASN A 115 13.50 -43.01 -6.59
CA ASN A 115 12.89 -43.55 -7.80
C ASN A 115 13.71 -44.69 -8.43
N ARG A 116 14.96 -44.93 -7.99
CA ARG A 116 15.73 -46.13 -8.37
C ARG A 116 15.31 -47.37 -7.58
N TRP A 117 14.76 -47.21 -6.38
CA TRP A 117 14.44 -48.30 -5.45
C TRP A 117 12.93 -48.53 -5.33
N LEU A 118 12.14 -47.45 -5.38
CA LEU A 118 10.70 -47.47 -5.18
C LEU A 118 9.97 -46.94 -6.42
N ARG A 119 8.79 -47.51 -6.69
CA ARG A 119 7.86 -46.97 -7.70
C ARG A 119 7.13 -45.76 -7.12
N VAL A 120 7.76 -44.58 -7.17
CA VAL A 120 7.21 -43.34 -6.60
C VAL A 120 5.78 -43.04 -7.09
N ALA A 121 5.46 -43.36 -8.35
CA ALA A 121 4.12 -43.21 -8.91
C ALA A 121 3.03 -43.92 -8.09
N THR A 122 3.31 -45.09 -7.50
CA THR A 122 2.36 -45.82 -6.65
C THR A 122 2.03 -45.03 -5.39
N PHE A 123 3.04 -44.46 -4.73
CA PHE A 123 2.87 -43.67 -3.51
C PHE A 123 2.15 -42.34 -3.78
N VAL A 124 2.47 -41.68 -4.90
CA VAL A 124 1.76 -40.47 -5.33
C VAL A 124 0.27 -40.76 -5.55
N MET A 125 -0.06 -41.85 -6.24
CA MET A 125 -1.45 -42.26 -6.45
C MET A 125 -2.14 -42.56 -5.11
N LEU A 126 -1.51 -43.34 -4.23
CA LEU A 126 -2.05 -43.63 -2.90
C LEU A 126 -2.32 -42.35 -2.11
N ALA A 127 -1.38 -41.39 -2.11
CA ALA A 127 -1.57 -40.11 -1.43
C ALA A 127 -2.76 -39.31 -2.01
N LEU A 128 -2.90 -39.24 -3.33
CA LEU A 128 -4.02 -38.55 -3.98
C LEU A 128 -5.38 -39.16 -3.64
N PHE A 129 -5.46 -40.47 -3.36
CA PHE A 129 -6.71 -41.14 -2.96
C PHE A 129 -6.95 -41.10 -1.44
N LEU A 130 -5.92 -41.30 -0.62
CA LEU A 130 -6.06 -41.44 0.84
C LEU A 130 -6.24 -40.11 1.55
N LEU A 131 -5.56 -39.04 1.09
CA LEU A 131 -5.66 -37.73 1.72
C LEU A 131 -7.07 -37.13 1.71
N PRO A 132 -7.84 -37.13 0.60
CA PRO A 132 -9.21 -36.63 0.63
C PRO A 132 -10.13 -37.46 1.53
N VAL A 133 -9.93 -38.78 1.59
CA VAL A 133 -10.69 -39.67 2.49
C VAL A 133 -10.38 -39.33 3.96
N TRP A 134 -9.10 -39.15 4.28
CA TRP A 134 -8.66 -38.78 5.62
C TRP A 134 -9.18 -37.39 6.05
N GLN A 135 -9.15 -36.40 5.15
CA GLN A 135 -9.75 -35.08 5.39
C GLN A 135 -11.26 -35.16 5.64
N GLY A 136 -11.98 -35.91 4.81
CA GLY A 136 -13.42 -36.12 4.98
C GLY A 136 -13.74 -36.81 6.31
N ALA A 137 -12.98 -37.83 6.68
CA ALA A 137 -13.12 -38.51 7.97
C ALA A 137 -12.87 -37.56 9.14
N ASN A 138 -11.79 -36.79 9.12
CA ASN A 138 -11.48 -35.79 10.15
C ASN A 138 -12.54 -34.69 10.25
N ALA A 139 -13.08 -34.23 9.11
CA ALA A 139 -14.16 -33.24 9.11
C ALA A 139 -15.45 -33.80 9.73
N VAL A 140 -15.79 -35.07 9.47
CA VAL A 140 -16.92 -35.77 10.08
C VAL A 140 -16.68 -35.99 11.58
N LEU A 141 -15.49 -36.45 11.98
CA LEU A 141 -15.09 -36.59 13.38
C LEU A 141 -15.13 -35.25 14.12
N ALA A 142 -14.67 -34.16 13.50
CA ALA A 142 -14.75 -32.82 14.07
C ALA A 142 -16.19 -32.34 14.23
N ARG A 143 -17.09 -32.67 13.30
CA ARG A 143 -18.53 -32.39 13.42
C ARG A 143 -19.23 -33.23 14.50
N ILE A 144 -18.75 -34.44 14.75
CA ILE A 144 -19.26 -35.33 15.80
C ILE A 144 -18.77 -34.90 17.19
N HIS A 145 -17.52 -34.41 17.29
CA HIS A 145 -16.95 -33.88 18.54
C HIS A 145 -17.29 -32.41 18.81
N ALA A 146 -17.84 -31.70 17.82
CA ALA A 146 -18.44 -30.39 18.05
C ALA A 146 -19.68 -30.58 18.92
N ALA A 147 -19.62 -30.05 20.15
CA ALA A 147 -20.77 -30.01 21.04
C ALA A 147 -21.96 -29.33 20.32
N PRO A 148 -23.22 -29.73 20.60
CA PRO A 148 -24.36 -28.99 20.10
C PRO A 148 -24.20 -27.52 20.51
N PRO A 149 -24.57 -26.53 19.67
CA PRO A 149 -24.70 -25.18 20.17
C PRO A 149 -25.65 -25.26 21.36
N ALA A 150 -25.15 -24.92 22.56
CA ALA A 150 -26.02 -24.75 23.69
C ALA A 150 -27.06 -23.71 23.26
N GLN A 151 -28.34 -24.10 23.22
CA GLN A 151 -29.43 -23.15 23.24
C GLN A 151 -29.30 -22.40 24.57
N ALA A 152 -28.50 -21.33 24.55
CA ALA A 152 -28.59 -20.31 25.56
C ALA A 152 -29.96 -19.67 25.37
N ASN A 153 -30.89 -19.98 26.29
CA ASN A 153 -32.03 -19.12 26.53
C ASN A 153 -31.51 -17.68 26.63
N PRO A 154 -32.13 -16.71 25.95
CA PRO A 154 -31.74 -15.31 26.09
C PRO A 154 -32.11 -14.86 27.50
N ILE A 155 -31.15 -14.99 28.42
CA ILE A 155 -31.12 -14.14 29.60
C ILE A 155 -30.70 -12.78 29.05
N ALA A 156 -31.63 -11.83 29.11
CA ALA A 156 -31.40 -10.44 28.75
C ALA A 156 -30.30 -9.84 29.64
N THR A 157 -29.06 -9.98 29.22
CA THR A 157 -27.95 -9.14 29.68
C THR A 157 -27.76 -8.05 28.64
N ASN A 158 -28.13 -6.82 29.00
CA ASN A 158 -27.85 -5.61 28.24
C ASN A 158 -26.33 -5.45 28.07
N GLY A 159 -25.81 -5.92 26.94
CA GLY A 159 -24.43 -5.76 26.49
C GLY A 159 -24.34 -6.30 25.06
N PRO A 160 -23.73 -5.58 24.09
CA PRO A 160 -23.83 -5.95 22.68
C PRO A 160 -23.09 -7.26 22.40
N SER A 161 -23.85 -8.33 22.16
CA SER A 161 -23.35 -9.60 21.64
C SER A 161 -23.07 -9.46 20.14
N ALA A 162 -21.81 -9.52 19.73
CA ALA A 162 -21.44 -9.53 18.32
C ALA A 162 -21.79 -10.89 17.69
N GLY A 163 -22.85 -10.95 16.88
CA GLY A 163 -23.00 -11.98 15.84
C GLY A 163 -21.93 -11.83 14.76
N PRO A 164 -21.87 -12.71 13.73
CA PRO A 164 -20.95 -12.54 12.62
C PRO A 164 -21.12 -11.12 12.05
N LEU A 165 -20.07 -10.30 12.10
CA LEU A 165 -20.10 -8.94 11.56
C LEU A 165 -20.43 -9.02 10.07
N ASP A 166 -21.55 -8.43 9.66
CA ASP A 166 -21.86 -8.25 8.24
C ASP A 166 -20.93 -7.15 7.70
N TYR A 167 -19.79 -7.57 7.17
CA TYR A 167 -18.79 -6.69 6.59
C TYR A 167 -19.29 -5.94 5.35
N ASN A 168 -20.23 -6.51 4.59
CA ASN A 168 -20.83 -5.81 3.47
C ASN A 168 -21.74 -4.67 3.95
N ALA A 169 -22.57 -4.92 4.96
CA ALA A 169 -23.39 -3.88 5.57
C ALA A 169 -22.53 -2.78 6.22
N THR A 170 -21.45 -3.19 6.91
CA THR A 170 -20.48 -2.25 7.52
C THR A 170 -19.84 -1.34 6.46
N LEU A 171 -19.35 -1.92 5.35
CA LEU A 171 -18.75 -1.17 4.26
C LEU A 171 -19.77 -0.26 3.56
N ALA A 172 -21.02 -0.73 3.36
CA ALA A 172 -22.07 0.07 2.76
C ALA A 172 -22.46 1.27 3.64
N ALA A 173 -22.57 1.08 4.96
CA ALA A 173 -22.84 2.15 5.92
C ALA A 173 -21.70 3.17 5.96
N PHE A 174 -20.44 2.70 5.90
CA PHE A 174 -19.27 3.57 5.77
C PHE A 174 -19.37 4.46 4.53
N ARG A 175 -19.62 3.88 3.35
CA ARG A 175 -19.75 4.63 2.09
C ARG A 175 -20.90 5.63 2.13
N ALA A 176 -22.05 5.24 2.67
CA ALA A 176 -23.18 6.14 2.84
C ALA A 176 -22.81 7.35 3.70
N LYS A 177 -22.07 7.13 4.81
CA LYS A 177 -21.57 8.21 5.67
C LYS A 177 -20.55 9.09 4.94
N GLU A 178 -19.54 8.50 4.30
CA GLU A 178 -18.46 9.25 3.64
C GLU A 178 -18.98 10.12 2.49
N SER A 179 -19.95 9.64 1.71
CA SER A 179 -20.49 10.40 0.57
C SER A 179 -21.15 11.73 0.94
N GLN A 180 -21.48 11.95 2.23
CA GLN A 180 -22.10 13.17 2.74
C GLN A 180 -21.10 14.10 3.45
N ARG A 181 -19.84 13.69 3.59
CA ARG A 181 -18.83 14.45 4.34
C ARG A 181 -18.08 15.39 3.42
N GLN A 182 -17.94 16.63 3.87
CA GLN A 182 -17.19 17.67 3.19
C GLN A 182 -16.55 18.61 4.22
N VAL A 183 -15.39 19.16 3.89
CA VAL A 183 -14.77 20.30 4.57
C VAL A 183 -14.98 21.53 3.71
N SER A 184 -15.36 22.65 4.32
CA SER A 184 -15.35 23.96 3.67
C SER A 184 -14.13 24.74 4.13
N PHE A 185 -13.47 25.43 3.21
CA PHE A 185 -12.34 26.32 3.52
C PHE A 185 -12.81 27.77 3.65
N GLY A 186 -12.29 28.47 4.65
CA GLY A 186 -12.39 29.92 4.74
C GLY A 186 -11.40 30.61 3.81
N HIS A 187 -11.23 31.92 4.00
CA HIS A 187 -10.26 32.72 3.25
C HIS A 187 -9.03 33.03 4.08
N LEU A 188 -7.90 33.23 3.40
CA LEU A 188 -6.68 33.79 3.98
C LEU A 188 -6.97 35.07 4.75
N SER A 189 -6.24 35.28 5.86
CA SER A 189 -6.29 36.54 6.60
C SER A 189 -6.00 37.73 5.69
N SER A 190 -6.77 38.81 5.85
CA SER A 190 -6.52 40.09 5.16
C SER A 190 -5.25 40.78 5.64
N ASN A 191 -4.72 40.39 6.80
CA ASN A 191 -3.45 40.90 7.32
C ASN A 191 -2.28 40.10 6.73
N ALA A 192 -1.49 40.74 5.88
CA ALA A 192 -0.33 40.12 5.23
C ALA A 192 0.69 39.52 6.23
N SER A 193 0.78 40.07 7.45
CA SER A 193 1.69 39.54 8.49
C SER A 193 1.24 38.21 9.11
N GLU A 194 -0.03 37.82 8.88
CA GLU A 194 -0.64 36.56 9.33
C GLU A 194 -0.76 35.53 8.20
N GLN A 195 -0.42 35.91 6.97
CA GLN A 195 -0.47 35.01 5.82
C GLN A 195 0.75 34.06 5.81
N PHE A 196 0.57 32.87 5.25
CA PHE A 196 1.57 31.80 5.26
C PHE A 196 1.40 30.90 4.04
N ASP A 197 2.46 30.21 3.62
CA ASP A 197 2.41 29.20 2.55
C ASP A 197 1.89 27.86 3.08
N VAL A 198 1.14 27.12 2.28
CA VAL A 198 0.76 25.72 2.57
C VAL A 198 1.63 24.81 1.71
N ILE A 199 2.33 23.85 2.32
CA ILE A 199 3.24 22.96 1.61
C ILE A 199 2.88 21.52 1.96
N VAL A 200 2.31 20.79 1.00
CA VAL A 200 1.98 19.37 1.13
C VAL A 200 3.16 18.56 0.61
N LEU A 201 3.89 17.93 1.52
CA LEU A 201 4.91 16.94 1.24
C LEU A 201 4.24 15.57 1.19
N HIS A 202 4.08 15.00 -0.01
CA HIS A 202 3.43 13.71 -0.24
C HIS A 202 4.48 12.64 -0.55
N ILE A 203 4.61 11.64 0.33
CA ILE A 203 5.76 10.73 0.37
C ILE A 203 5.34 9.32 -0.01
N CYS A 204 5.86 8.79 -1.12
CA CYS A 204 5.70 7.39 -1.44
C CYS A 204 6.45 6.49 -0.44
N SER A 205 5.86 5.34 -0.09
CA SER A 205 6.53 4.23 0.60
C SER A 205 7.04 4.53 2.02
N LEU A 206 6.15 5.04 2.88
CA LEU A 206 6.39 5.25 4.30
C LEU A 206 5.15 4.95 5.17
N SER A 207 5.32 4.04 6.13
CA SER A 207 4.34 3.73 7.17
C SER A 207 4.98 3.71 8.56
N TRP A 208 4.16 3.62 9.61
CA TRP A 208 4.67 3.38 10.96
C TRP A 208 5.44 2.05 11.05
N ASP A 209 5.00 1.02 10.31
CA ASP A 209 5.69 -0.28 10.25
C ASP A 209 7.09 -0.14 9.66
N ASP A 210 7.23 0.60 8.55
CA ASP A 210 8.52 0.79 7.91
C ASP A 210 9.49 1.58 8.81
N LEU A 211 8.99 2.54 9.60
CA LEU A 211 9.78 3.25 10.60
C LEU A 211 10.25 2.35 11.74
N ASP A 212 9.44 1.38 12.16
CA ASP A 212 9.85 0.39 13.15
C ASP A 212 10.96 -0.52 12.60
N VAL A 213 10.77 -1.03 11.38
CA VAL A 213 11.70 -1.94 10.70
C VAL A 213 13.05 -1.27 10.44
N SER A 214 13.01 -0.02 9.99
CA SER A 214 14.21 0.78 9.71
C SER A 214 14.82 1.43 10.96
N LYS A 215 14.20 1.26 12.13
CA LYS A 215 14.59 1.89 13.41
C LYS A 215 14.62 3.42 13.34
N ALA A 216 13.75 4.01 12.53
CA ALA A 216 13.63 5.45 12.32
C ALA A 216 12.47 6.09 13.12
N ARG A 217 11.76 5.33 13.96
CA ARG A 217 10.61 5.83 14.76
C ARG A 217 10.95 6.98 15.72
N ASN A 218 12.21 7.08 16.14
CA ASN A 218 12.69 8.14 17.02
C ASN A 218 13.53 9.19 16.27
N HIS A 219 13.38 9.30 14.95
CA HIS A 219 14.09 10.32 14.17
C HIS A 219 13.67 11.72 14.63
N PRO A 220 14.61 12.67 14.85
CA PRO A 220 14.30 14.01 15.39
C PRO A 220 13.20 14.76 14.64
N PHE A 221 13.18 14.66 13.31
CA PHE A 221 12.13 15.20 12.44
C PHE A 221 10.69 15.00 12.97
N LEU A 222 10.36 13.79 13.46
CA LEU A 222 9.01 13.48 13.94
C LEU A 222 8.64 14.23 15.23
N SER A 223 9.64 14.68 16.00
CA SER A 223 9.45 15.47 17.22
C SER A 223 9.25 16.97 16.95
N HIS A 224 9.44 17.42 15.71
CA HIS A 224 9.30 18.83 15.32
C HIS A 224 7.89 19.18 14.81
N PHE A 225 6.94 18.24 14.86
CA PHE A 225 5.56 18.49 14.48
C PHE A 225 4.77 19.18 15.60
N ASP A 226 3.89 20.10 15.21
CA ASP A 226 2.89 20.70 16.09
C ASP A 226 1.67 19.79 16.24
N TYR A 227 1.35 19.03 15.20
CA TYR A 227 0.28 18.03 15.19
C TYR A 227 0.80 16.72 14.63
N LEU A 228 0.58 15.61 15.35
CA LEU A 228 1.01 14.28 14.92
C LEU A 228 -0.17 13.31 14.95
N PHE A 229 -0.57 12.83 13.78
CA PHE A 229 -1.58 11.80 13.63
C PHE A 229 -0.92 10.42 13.77
N THR A 230 -1.30 9.70 14.83
CA THR A 230 -0.73 8.38 15.15
C THR A 230 -1.62 7.23 14.72
N ASN A 231 -2.87 7.50 14.30
CA ASN A 231 -3.84 6.50 13.84
C ASN A 231 -4.50 6.95 12.53
N PHE A 232 -3.67 7.26 11.54
CA PHE A 232 -4.07 7.74 10.23
C PHE A 232 -4.09 6.61 9.20
N SER A 233 -5.17 6.54 8.40
CA SER A 233 -5.30 5.63 7.26
C SER A 233 -5.07 6.37 5.95
N THR A 234 -4.07 5.94 5.17
CA THR A 234 -3.85 6.43 3.80
C THR A 234 -4.82 5.82 2.79
N ALA A 235 -5.64 4.84 3.21
CA ALA A 235 -6.78 4.29 2.47
C ALA A 235 -6.49 3.64 1.10
N ALA A 236 -5.24 3.59 0.67
CA ALA A 236 -4.78 2.87 -0.51
C ALA A 236 -3.32 2.45 -0.30
N SER A 237 -2.88 1.40 -0.98
CA SER A 237 -1.48 0.99 -1.01
C SER A 237 -0.84 1.14 -2.39
N TYR A 238 -1.50 1.85 -3.31
CA TYR A 238 -1.00 2.26 -4.62
C TYR A 238 -0.80 3.78 -4.68
N SER A 239 0.26 4.22 -5.35
CA SER A 239 0.67 5.63 -5.40
C SER A 239 -0.34 6.52 -6.12
N GLY A 240 -0.88 6.09 -7.26
CA GLY A 240 -1.92 6.81 -7.99
C GLY A 240 -3.17 7.07 -7.14
N PRO A 241 -3.86 6.02 -6.64
CA PRO A 241 -4.98 6.17 -5.71
C PRO A 241 -4.65 7.03 -4.47
N ALA A 242 -3.47 6.88 -3.86
CA ALA A 242 -3.08 7.70 -2.72
C ALA A 242 -2.98 9.19 -3.09
N ALA A 243 -2.40 9.52 -4.24
CA ALA A 243 -2.34 10.88 -4.76
C ALA A 243 -3.72 11.47 -5.03
N ILE A 244 -4.65 10.69 -5.61
CA ILE A 244 -6.03 11.14 -5.78
C ILE A 244 -6.66 11.43 -4.41
N ARG A 245 -6.51 10.54 -3.43
CA ARG A 245 -7.13 10.67 -2.11
C ARG A 245 -6.64 11.90 -1.33
N VAL A 246 -5.35 12.24 -1.39
CA VAL A 246 -4.85 13.47 -0.75
C VAL A 246 -5.27 14.72 -1.52
N LEU A 247 -5.27 14.67 -2.85
CA LEU A 247 -5.71 15.80 -3.68
C LEU A 247 -7.23 16.03 -3.57
N ARG A 248 -8.00 14.99 -3.26
CA ARG A 248 -9.45 15.03 -3.00
C ARG A 248 -9.83 15.04 -1.51
N ALA A 249 -8.89 15.45 -0.65
CA ALA A 249 -9.04 15.34 0.81
C ALA A 249 -10.21 16.12 1.40
N SER A 250 -10.80 17.08 0.69
CA SER A 250 -11.91 17.91 1.18
C SER A 250 -13.26 17.20 1.22
N CYS A 251 -13.36 15.98 0.68
CA CYS A 251 -14.55 15.13 0.75
C CYS A 251 -14.26 13.80 1.44
N GLY A 252 -15.33 13.13 1.91
CA GLY A 252 -15.22 11.81 2.54
C GLY A 252 -14.62 10.76 1.60
N GLN A 253 -14.12 9.67 2.19
CA GLN A 253 -13.38 8.64 1.47
C GLN A 253 -14.22 7.94 0.39
N GLU A 254 -13.79 8.10 -0.87
CA GLU A 254 -14.39 7.44 -2.04
C GLU A 254 -14.01 5.95 -2.14
N ALA A 255 -14.88 5.15 -2.77
CA ALA A 255 -14.52 3.80 -3.19
C ALA A 255 -13.46 3.85 -4.29
N HIS A 256 -12.62 2.82 -4.41
CA HIS A 256 -11.50 2.82 -5.36
C HIS A 256 -11.94 3.14 -6.81
N ALA A 257 -13.03 2.52 -7.27
CA ALA A 257 -13.54 2.73 -8.62
C ALA A 257 -14.06 4.16 -8.88
N ASP A 258 -14.42 4.90 -7.83
CA ASP A 258 -14.93 6.27 -7.94
C ASP A 258 -13.80 7.30 -8.04
N LEU A 259 -12.57 6.96 -7.61
CA LEU A 259 -11.38 7.82 -7.73
C LEU A 259 -11.08 8.21 -9.19
N TYR A 260 -11.49 7.37 -10.15
CA TYR A 260 -11.24 7.58 -11.58
C TYR A 260 -12.44 8.20 -12.31
N LYS A 261 -13.44 8.66 -11.57
CA LYS A 261 -14.55 9.48 -12.07
C LYS A 261 -14.30 10.95 -11.76
N ASP A 262 -15.02 11.83 -12.43
CA ASP A 262 -15.03 13.24 -12.11
C ASP A 262 -15.51 13.47 -10.68
N ALA A 263 -14.77 14.27 -9.92
CA ALA A 263 -15.16 14.73 -8.60
C ALA A 263 -15.65 16.19 -8.66
N PRO A 264 -16.56 16.58 -7.75
CA PRO A 264 -16.93 17.98 -7.60
C PRO A 264 -15.73 18.86 -7.22
N ALA A 265 -15.69 20.10 -7.70
CA ALA A 265 -14.59 21.05 -7.46
C ALA A 265 -14.25 21.21 -5.96
N GLN A 266 -15.28 21.22 -5.10
CA GLN A 266 -15.15 21.35 -3.65
C GLN A 266 -14.56 20.13 -2.93
N CYS A 267 -14.25 19.06 -3.66
CA CYS A 267 -13.50 17.93 -3.11
C CYS A 267 -11.99 18.10 -3.30
N HIS A 268 -11.55 18.95 -4.24
CA HIS A 268 -10.15 19.13 -4.56
C HIS A 268 -9.47 20.11 -3.59
N LEU A 269 -8.57 19.60 -2.75
CA LEU A 269 -7.86 20.37 -1.72
C LEU A 269 -7.14 21.60 -2.30
N MET A 270 -6.47 21.44 -3.44
CA MET A 270 -5.74 22.55 -4.07
C MET A 270 -6.68 23.59 -4.69
N ALA A 271 -7.88 23.19 -5.10
CA ALA A 271 -8.92 24.11 -5.58
C ALA A 271 -9.53 24.91 -4.43
N ASP A 272 -9.79 24.27 -3.28
CA ASP A 272 -10.23 24.96 -2.07
C ASP A 272 -9.18 25.97 -1.57
N LEU A 273 -7.89 25.59 -1.58
CA LEU A 273 -6.80 26.50 -1.24
C LEU A 273 -6.71 27.66 -2.26
N ALA A 274 -6.91 27.40 -3.55
CA ALA A 274 -6.97 28.46 -4.54
C ALA A 274 -8.12 29.44 -4.26
N GLN A 275 -9.31 28.93 -3.93
CA GLN A 275 -10.46 29.74 -3.56
C GLN A 275 -10.25 30.52 -2.24
N ALA A 276 -9.46 29.97 -1.32
CA ALA A 276 -9.03 30.65 -0.10
C ALA A 276 -8.03 31.79 -0.37
N GLY A 277 -7.46 31.88 -1.58
CA GLY A 277 -6.57 32.94 -2.04
C GLY A 277 -5.09 32.54 -2.19
N TYR A 278 -4.77 31.25 -2.12
CA TYR A 278 -3.43 30.75 -2.39
C TYR A 278 -3.17 30.63 -3.89
N THR A 279 -1.91 30.77 -4.32
CA THR A 279 -1.51 30.39 -5.68
C THR A 279 -1.03 28.93 -5.68
N PRO A 280 -1.74 27.99 -6.35
CA PRO A 280 -1.32 26.58 -6.36
C PRO A 280 -0.09 26.36 -7.25
N GLN A 281 0.78 25.44 -6.84
CA GLN A 281 1.94 24.97 -7.59
C GLN A 281 2.14 23.47 -7.36
N VAL A 282 2.76 22.80 -8.33
CA VAL A 282 3.13 21.38 -8.23
C VAL A 282 4.62 21.23 -8.53
N THR A 283 5.30 20.34 -7.82
CA THR A 283 6.64 19.88 -8.21
C THR A 283 6.90 18.47 -7.70
N PHE A 284 7.82 17.75 -8.32
CA PHE A 284 8.17 16.37 -7.99
C PHE A 284 9.69 16.24 -7.90
N ASN A 285 10.22 15.25 -7.19
CA ASN A 285 11.64 14.89 -7.33
C ASN A 285 11.90 13.83 -8.41
N HIS A 286 10.88 13.47 -9.17
CA HIS A 286 10.94 12.52 -10.28
C HIS A 286 10.26 13.15 -11.51
N ASP A 287 10.24 12.43 -12.63
CA ASP A 287 9.64 12.91 -13.89
C ASP A 287 8.13 12.58 -14.01
N GLY A 288 7.60 11.79 -13.08
CA GLY A 288 6.18 11.40 -13.00
C GLY A 288 5.66 10.65 -14.23
N HIS A 289 6.53 10.00 -15.01
CA HIS A 289 6.13 9.29 -16.23
C HIS A 289 5.51 7.92 -15.94
N PHE A 290 6.02 7.21 -14.93
CA PHE A 290 5.53 5.89 -14.55
C PHE A 290 4.05 5.94 -14.18
N ASP A 291 3.28 4.99 -14.72
CA ASP A 291 1.81 4.90 -14.56
C ASP A 291 1.06 6.21 -14.87
N ASN A 292 1.63 7.06 -15.74
CA ASN A 292 1.09 8.36 -16.12
C ASN A 292 0.78 9.28 -14.91
N PHE A 293 1.59 9.18 -13.84
CA PHE A 293 1.37 9.88 -12.57
C PHE A 293 1.21 11.40 -12.73
N THR A 294 2.02 12.03 -13.60
CA THR A 294 1.89 13.47 -13.87
C THR A 294 0.50 13.86 -14.37
N GLN A 295 -0.10 13.05 -15.25
CA GLN A 295 -1.44 13.33 -15.75
C GLN A 295 -2.49 13.10 -14.66
N LEU A 296 -2.37 12.02 -13.88
CA LEU A 296 -3.23 11.76 -12.74
C LEU A 296 -3.25 12.93 -11.75
N VAL A 297 -2.09 13.51 -11.44
CA VAL A 297 -2.02 14.70 -10.59
C VAL A 297 -2.69 15.90 -11.27
N LYS A 298 -2.42 16.17 -12.55
CA LYS A 298 -3.07 17.27 -13.29
C LYS A 298 -4.59 17.19 -13.24
N ASP A 299 -5.15 16.00 -13.42
CA ASP A 299 -6.59 15.77 -13.43
C ASP A 299 -7.22 15.95 -12.04
N ASN A 300 -6.42 15.82 -10.97
CA ASN A 300 -6.91 15.83 -9.59
C ASN A 300 -6.49 17.05 -8.76
N VAL A 301 -5.64 17.94 -9.27
CA VAL A 301 -5.35 19.23 -8.60
C VAL A 301 -6.60 20.14 -8.59
N GLY A 302 -7.52 19.98 -9.55
CA GLY A 302 -8.79 20.71 -9.57
C GLY A 302 -8.67 22.21 -9.88
N VAL A 303 -7.49 22.67 -10.32
CA VAL A 303 -7.24 24.06 -10.71
C VAL A 303 -6.65 24.08 -12.13
N PRO A 304 -7.23 24.86 -13.07
CA PRO A 304 -6.75 24.92 -14.44
C PRO A 304 -5.37 25.60 -14.51
N ASN A 305 -4.51 25.10 -15.40
CA ASN A 305 -3.19 25.68 -15.71
C ASN A 305 -2.23 25.83 -14.51
N VAL A 306 -2.32 24.94 -13.53
CA VAL A 306 -1.37 24.94 -12.39
C VAL A 306 0.06 24.73 -12.90
N PRO A 307 1.02 25.58 -12.49
CA PRO A 307 2.41 25.41 -12.89
C PRO A 307 3.03 24.18 -12.24
N PHE A 308 3.61 23.32 -13.09
CA PHE A 308 4.51 22.23 -12.68
C PHE A 308 5.93 22.77 -12.69
N VAL A 309 6.44 23.16 -11.53
CA VAL A 309 7.76 23.74 -11.37
C VAL A 309 8.82 22.67 -11.63
N SER A 310 9.75 22.96 -12.54
CA SER A 310 10.80 22.03 -12.95
C SER A 310 11.77 21.71 -11.82
N ASN A 311 12.15 20.43 -11.73
CA ASN A 311 13.16 19.91 -10.81
C ASN A 311 14.54 19.73 -11.46
N ALA A 312 14.70 20.06 -12.74
CA ALA A 312 15.91 19.75 -13.52
C ALA A 312 17.21 20.40 -12.98
N ALA A 313 17.09 21.46 -12.18
CA ALA A 313 18.23 22.12 -11.54
C ALA A 313 18.69 21.42 -10.25
N ALA A 314 17.92 20.45 -9.73
CA ALA A 314 18.29 19.71 -8.53
C ALA A 314 19.28 18.58 -8.88
N PRO A 315 20.26 18.27 -8.00
CA PRO A 315 21.15 17.14 -8.21
C PRO A 315 20.41 15.81 -8.22
N VAL A 316 20.86 14.85 -9.02
CA VAL A 316 20.36 13.46 -8.96
C VAL A 316 20.87 12.80 -7.68
N ALA A 317 19.95 12.34 -6.83
CA ALA A 317 20.27 11.64 -5.58
C ALA A 317 20.28 10.12 -5.75
N MET A 318 19.42 9.57 -6.62
CA MET A 318 19.29 8.14 -6.86
C MET A 318 18.66 7.86 -8.23
N HIS A 319 18.56 6.60 -8.62
CA HIS A 319 17.80 6.19 -9.80
C HIS A 319 16.64 5.29 -9.37
N ALA A 320 15.49 5.42 -10.02
CA ALA A 320 14.31 4.62 -9.75
C ALA A 320 14.46 3.17 -10.24
N PHE A 321 13.45 2.35 -9.96
CA PHE A 321 13.38 0.95 -10.38
C PHE A 321 13.46 0.74 -11.90
N ASP A 322 13.01 1.72 -12.68
CA ASP A 322 13.08 1.77 -14.16
C ASP A 322 14.35 2.47 -14.70
N GLY A 323 15.21 2.97 -13.82
CA GLY A 323 16.45 3.66 -14.17
C GLY A 323 16.31 5.16 -14.43
N SER A 324 15.12 5.75 -14.30
CA SER A 324 14.93 7.20 -14.35
C SER A 324 15.61 7.92 -13.17
N PRO A 325 16.07 9.18 -13.33
CA PRO A 325 16.71 9.92 -12.25
C PRO A 325 15.68 10.38 -11.19
N ILE A 326 16.06 10.25 -9.93
CA ILE A 326 15.36 10.83 -8.79
C ILE A 326 16.25 11.91 -8.19
N MET A 327 15.72 13.13 -8.16
CA MET A 327 16.39 14.32 -7.67
C MET A 327 16.45 14.34 -6.14
N ASP A 328 17.45 15.03 -5.61
CA ASP A 328 17.61 15.31 -4.18
C ASP A 328 16.41 16.10 -3.65
N ASP A 329 15.79 15.64 -2.56
CA ASP A 329 14.57 16.25 -2.00
C ASP A 329 14.83 17.68 -1.53
N TYR A 330 15.89 17.90 -0.74
CA TYR A 330 16.25 19.26 -0.30
C TYR A 330 16.61 20.15 -1.49
N GLY A 331 17.40 19.67 -2.45
CA GLY A 331 17.77 20.41 -3.65
C GLY A 331 16.55 20.81 -4.48
N THR A 332 15.59 19.90 -4.65
CA THR A 332 14.33 20.16 -5.37
C THR A 332 13.50 21.23 -4.66
N LEU A 333 13.27 21.07 -3.36
CA LEU A 333 12.49 22.01 -2.55
C LEU A 333 13.17 23.37 -2.40
N ALA A 334 14.50 23.42 -2.26
CA ALA A 334 15.25 24.67 -2.19
C ALA A 334 15.23 25.43 -3.54
N ASN A 335 15.33 24.71 -4.66
CA ASN A 335 15.22 25.30 -6.00
C ASN A 335 13.81 25.82 -6.27
N TRP A 336 12.78 25.09 -5.85
CA TRP A 336 11.40 25.59 -5.85
C TRP A 336 11.29 26.86 -4.99
N TYR A 337 11.84 26.84 -3.77
CA TYR A 337 11.75 27.96 -2.84
C TYR A 337 12.39 29.26 -3.36
N ALA A 338 13.52 29.14 -4.08
CA ALA A 338 14.14 30.27 -4.74
C ALA A 338 13.24 30.90 -5.81
N GLN A 339 12.53 30.07 -6.60
CA GLN A 339 11.58 30.54 -7.63
C GLN A 339 10.28 31.08 -7.02
N ARG A 340 9.84 30.49 -5.91
CA ARG A 340 8.67 30.90 -5.13
C ARG A 340 8.71 32.38 -4.74
N ALA A 341 9.88 32.97 -4.52
CA ALA A 341 10.02 34.39 -4.24
C ALA A 341 9.44 35.32 -5.34
N GLN A 342 9.33 34.82 -6.58
CA GLN A 342 8.75 35.55 -7.71
C GLN A 342 7.22 35.51 -7.75
N THR A 343 6.59 34.68 -6.91
CA THR A 343 5.12 34.56 -6.83
C THR A 343 4.58 35.47 -5.72
N PRO A 344 3.75 36.49 -6.04
CA PRO A 344 3.13 37.34 -5.03
C PRO A 344 2.14 36.57 -4.14
N GLY A 345 2.00 37.01 -2.89
CA GLY A 345 1.05 36.42 -1.93
C GLY A 345 1.40 34.99 -1.53
N PRO A 346 0.53 34.30 -0.77
CA PRO A 346 0.73 32.91 -0.35
C PRO A 346 0.65 31.88 -1.47
N VAL A 347 1.40 30.79 -1.33
CA VAL A 347 1.42 29.65 -2.27
C VAL A 347 0.95 28.38 -1.57
N ALA A 348 0.21 27.56 -2.31
CA ALA A 348 -0.08 26.18 -1.96
C ALA A 348 0.77 25.26 -2.84
N LEU A 349 1.77 24.57 -2.28
CA LEU A 349 2.60 23.61 -3.00
C LEU A 349 2.10 22.18 -2.76
N TYR A 350 1.89 21.43 -3.83
CA TYR A 350 1.87 19.96 -3.79
C TYR A 350 3.21 19.41 -4.28
N TYR A 351 3.96 18.79 -3.37
CA TYR A 351 5.23 18.13 -3.65
C TYR A 351 5.07 16.61 -3.53
N ASN A 352 5.48 15.86 -4.55
CA ASN A 352 5.54 14.41 -4.47
C ASN A 352 6.98 13.89 -4.55
N THR A 353 7.30 12.91 -3.71
CA THR A 353 8.61 12.25 -3.71
C THR A 353 8.49 10.74 -3.71
N ILE A 354 9.30 10.12 -4.56
CA ILE A 354 9.45 8.66 -4.64
C ILE A 354 10.75 8.17 -4.01
N SER A 355 11.43 8.99 -3.20
CA SER A 355 12.74 8.67 -2.60
C SER A 355 12.77 7.36 -1.79
N LEU A 356 11.63 6.94 -1.23
CA LEU A 356 11.51 5.72 -0.44
C LEU A 356 10.93 4.53 -1.23
N HIS A 357 10.61 4.71 -2.52
CA HIS A 357 10.08 3.64 -3.37
C HIS A 357 11.04 2.44 -3.44
N ASP A 358 10.48 1.24 -3.53
CA ASP A 358 11.25 0.01 -3.74
C ASP A 358 11.88 -0.03 -5.13
N GLY A 359 13.00 -0.72 -5.27
CA GLY A 359 13.83 -0.74 -6.48
C GLY A 359 14.68 0.50 -6.72
N ASN A 360 14.52 1.59 -5.95
CA ASN A 360 15.43 2.73 -6.02
C ASN A 360 16.87 2.33 -5.66
N ARG A 361 17.83 2.92 -6.37
CA ARG A 361 19.27 2.62 -6.25
C ARG A 361 20.08 3.87 -5.93
N LEU A 362 20.79 3.81 -4.81
CA LEU A 362 21.77 4.83 -4.45
C LEU A 362 22.99 4.76 -5.39
N PRO A 363 23.55 5.91 -5.81
CA PRO A 363 24.73 5.96 -6.66
C PRO A 363 25.92 5.30 -5.94
N ASN A 364 26.72 4.53 -6.69
CA ASN A 364 27.91 3.84 -6.19
C ASN A 364 27.68 2.93 -4.98
N SER A 365 26.44 2.48 -4.74
CA SER A 365 26.10 1.56 -3.65
C SER A 365 25.88 0.14 -4.17
N LYS A 366 26.22 -0.85 -3.34
CA LYS A 366 25.88 -2.26 -3.57
C LYS A 366 24.67 -2.73 -2.74
N LEU A 367 24.11 -1.85 -1.92
CA LEU A 367 22.92 -2.15 -1.13
C LEU A 367 21.73 -2.38 -2.06
N SER A 368 20.93 -3.39 -1.76
CA SER A 368 19.59 -3.54 -2.33
C SER A 368 18.68 -2.37 -1.93
N SER A 369 17.52 -2.26 -2.56
CA SER A 369 16.54 -1.23 -2.21
C SER A 369 16.06 -1.36 -0.76
N LEU A 370 15.81 -2.59 -0.29
CA LEU A 370 15.44 -2.86 1.10
C LEU A 370 16.56 -2.50 2.08
N GLU A 371 17.81 -2.91 1.79
CA GLU A 371 18.96 -2.61 2.66
C GLU A 371 19.29 -1.13 2.72
N SER A 372 19.04 -0.39 1.63
CA SER A 372 19.28 1.06 1.58
C SER A 372 18.14 1.88 2.17
N TYR A 373 16.96 1.30 2.45
CA TYR A 373 15.81 2.04 2.95
C TYR A 373 16.10 2.87 4.22
N PRO A 374 16.78 2.33 5.28
CA PRO A 374 17.08 3.11 6.48
C PRO A 374 17.94 4.36 6.20
N VAL A 375 18.84 4.28 5.22
CA VAL A 375 19.67 5.42 4.80
C VAL A 375 18.81 6.46 4.08
N ARG A 376 17.92 6.01 3.18
CA ARG A 376 17.04 6.88 2.40
C ARG A 376 16.01 7.61 3.27
N VAL A 377 15.37 6.92 4.23
CA VAL A 377 14.38 7.55 5.13
C VAL A 377 15.02 8.57 6.06
N SER A 378 16.20 8.28 6.61
CA SER A 378 16.92 9.24 7.46
C SER A 378 17.35 10.48 6.66
N LYS A 379 17.82 10.29 5.42
CA LYS A 379 18.15 11.41 4.53
C LYS A 379 16.91 12.26 4.21
N LEU A 380 15.81 11.65 3.79
CA LEU A 380 14.57 12.35 3.46
C LEU A 380 14.07 13.21 4.62
N MET A 381 13.99 12.63 5.82
CA MET A 381 13.57 13.36 7.02
C MET A 381 14.51 14.51 7.37
N SER A 382 15.81 14.32 7.21
CA SER A 382 16.81 15.39 7.41
C SER A 382 16.71 16.49 6.35
N ASP A 383 16.43 16.14 5.10
CA ASP A 383 16.21 17.10 4.01
C ASP A 383 14.98 17.97 4.26
N PHE A 384 13.89 17.39 4.77
CA PHE A 384 12.69 18.14 5.15
C PHE A 384 12.89 19.05 6.36
N ASP A 385 13.66 18.63 7.37
CA ASP A 385 14.07 19.52 8.46
C ASP A 385 14.88 20.71 7.92
N LYS A 386 15.87 20.44 7.07
CA LYS A 386 16.71 21.47 6.45
C LYS A 386 15.89 22.44 5.59
N PHE A 387 14.86 21.95 4.92
CA PHE A 387 13.94 22.79 4.15
C PHE A 387 13.06 23.67 5.07
N ALA A 388 12.55 23.14 6.17
CA ALA A 388 11.85 23.95 7.17
C ALA A 388 12.76 25.04 7.76
N ASP A 389 14.03 24.74 8.00
CA ASP A 389 15.02 25.71 8.45
C ASP A 389 15.28 26.80 7.40
N LEU A 390 15.35 26.45 6.12
CA LEU A 390 15.47 27.41 5.02
C LEU A 390 14.29 28.40 5.00
N ILE A 391 13.07 27.91 5.17
CA ILE A 391 11.88 28.77 5.26
C ILE A 391 11.97 29.67 6.49
N ALA A 392 12.30 29.12 7.66
CA ALA A 392 12.42 29.90 8.90
C ALA A 392 13.46 31.01 8.78
N GLN A 393 14.64 30.72 8.22
CA GLN A 393 15.74 31.67 8.05
C GLN A 393 15.39 32.81 7.09
N SER A 394 14.49 32.58 6.14
CA SER A 394 14.01 33.63 5.23
C SER A 394 13.02 34.61 5.89
N GLY A 395 12.52 34.30 7.10
CA GLY A 395 11.47 35.05 7.79
C GLY A 395 10.06 34.83 7.25
N ARG A 396 9.87 33.94 6.25
CA ARG A 396 8.54 33.55 5.79
C ARG A 396 7.87 32.59 6.76
N ARG A 397 6.55 32.47 6.61
CA ARG A 397 5.70 31.58 7.39
C ARG A 397 5.16 30.49 6.49
N ALA A 398 5.12 29.26 6.99
CA ALA A 398 4.54 28.15 6.27
C ALA A 398 3.86 27.14 7.20
N VAL A 399 2.85 26.46 6.69
CA VAL A 399 2.30 25.22 7.25
C VAL A 399 2.76 24.09 6.34
N ILE A 400 3.64 23.24 6.86
CA ILE A 400 4.14 22.06 6.17
C ILE A 400 3.31 20.86 6.63
N VAL A 401 2.66 20.19 5.67
CA VAL A 401 1.90 18.95 5.87
C VAL A 401 2.72 17.79 5.33
N PHE A 402 3.17 16.92 6.22
CA PHE A 402 3.84 15.68 5.89
C PHE A 402 2.80 14.56 5.83
N VAL A 403 2.58 13.99 4.65
CA VAL A 403 1.56 12.95 4.44
C VAL A 403 2.11 11.82 3.56
N PRO A 404 2.24 10.59 4.08
CA PRO A 404 2.63 9.45 3.26
C PRO A 404 1.50 8.98 2.35
N GLU A 405 1.87 8.45 1.18
CA GLU A 405 0.96 7.75 0.26
C GLU A 405 0.48 6.42 0.86
N HIS A 406 1.44 5.64 1.34
CA HIS A 406 1.32 4.28 1.87
C HIS A 406 2.71 3.80 2.28
N GLY A 407 2.79 2.68 2.98
CA GLY A 407 4.01 1.99 3.37
C GLY A 407 4.76 1.33 2.22
N ALA A 408 6.03 1.06 2.46
CA ALA A 408 6.93 0.34 1.55
C ALA A 408 6.76 -1.18 1.63
N ALA A 409 6.02 -1.69 2.63
CA ALA A 409 5.91 -3.11 2.93
C ALA A 409 7.28 -3.76 3.15
N LEU A 410 8.17 -3.12 3.92
CA LEU A 410 9.53 -3.64 4.17
C LEU A 410 9.52 -5.04 4.80
N ARG A 411 8.48 -5.36 5.57
CA ARG A 411 8.18 -6.72 6.03
C ARG A 411 7.02 -7.27 5.23
N GLY A 412 7.19 -8.50 4.76
CA GLY A 412 6.07 -9.29 4.23
C GLY A 412 5.17 -9.81 5.36
N ASP A 413 4.01 -10.30 4.97
CA ASP A 413 3.05 -10.98 5.82
C ASP A 413 2.69 -12.36 5.25
N ASN A 414 1.67 -13.03 5.82
CA ASN A 414 1.27 -14.37 5.39
C ASN A 414 0.70 -14.42 3.97
N ASN A 415 0.23 -13.28 3.44
CA ASN A 415 -0.43 -13.17 2.14
C ASN A 415 0.46 -12.50 1.09
N GLN A 416 1.46 -11.71 1.50
CA GLN A 416 2.31 -10.93 0.59
C GLN A 416 3.79 -10.94 1.03
N VAL A 417 4.70 -11.12 0.07
CA VAL A 417 6.15 -11.02 0.33
C VAL A 417 6.57 -9.55 0.54
N ALA A 418 7.73 -9.32 1.14
CA ALA A 418 8.27 -7.97 1.34
C ALA A 418 8.39 -7.20 0.01
N GLY A 419 7.95 -5.94 0.02
CA GLY A 419 7.83 -5.05 -1.14
C GLY A 419 6.53 -5.20 -1.93
N LEU A 420 5.76 -6.27 -1.71
CA LEU A 420 4.46 -6.45 -2.37
C LEU A 420 3.35 -5.79 -1.55
N ARG A 421 2.53 -4.98 -2.23
CA ARG A 421 1.52 -4.12 -1.60
C ARG A 421 0.15 -4.18 -2.28
N GLU A 422 -0.19 -5.32 -2.89
CA GLU A 422 -1.47 -5.51 -3.59
C GLU A 422 -2.70 -5.47 -2.67
N ILE A 423 -2.54 -5.93 -1.43
CA ILE A 423 -3.56 -5.86 -0.40
C ILE A 423 -3.19 -4.63 0.45
N PRO A 424 -4.09 -3.64 0.61
CA PRO A 424 -3.83 -2.47 1.44
C PRO A 424 -3.95 -2.85 2.92
N THR A 425 -3.03 -3.68 3.43
CA THR A 425 -3.06 -4.15 4.81
C THR A 425 -2.85 -3.00 5.79
N PRO A 426 -3.31 -3.13 7.06
CA PRO A 426 -3.11 -2.09 8.05
C PRO A 426 -1.66 -1.66 8.23
N SER A 427 -0.68 -2.57 8.13
CA SER A 427 0.75 -2.21 8.22
C SER A 427 1.19 -1.30 7.08
N VAL A 428 0.58 -1.41 5.91
CA VAL A 428 0.91 -0.59 4.73
C VAL A 428 0.14 0.73 4.75
N ILE A 429 -1.14 0.76 5.12
CA ILE A 429 -1.95 1.99 5.06
C ILE A 429 -1.93 2.81 6.35
N HIS A 430 -1.22 2.37 7.39
CA HIS A 430 -1.06 3.10 8.65
C HIS A 430 0.13 4.06 8.60
N GLY A 431 -0.10 5.27 8.09
CA GLY A 431 0.93 6.28 7.84
C GLY A 431 1.19 7.24 9.02
N PRO A 432 2.44 7.68 9.25
CA PRO A 432 2.73 8.84 10.10
C PRO A 432 2.39 10.15 9.36
N VAL A 433 1.34 10.86 9.79
CA VAL A 433 1.02 12.19 9.25
C VAL A 433 1.35 13.27 10.28
N GLY A 434 2.03 14.32 9.85
CA GLY A 434 2.46 15.41 10.73
C GLY A 434 2.23 16.78 10.11
N VAL A 435 1.94 17.78 10.94
CA VAL A 435 1.82 19.18 10.50
C VAL A 435 2.75 20.03 11.35
N ARG A 436 3.59 20.84 10.69
CA ARG A 436 4.56 21.76 11.30
C ARG A 436 4.33 23.18 10.82
N LEU A 437 4.27 24.11 11.77
CA LEU A 437 4.22 25.54 11.53
C LEU A 437 5.64 26.10 11.56
N VAL A 438 6.05 26.72 10.47
CA VAL A 438 7.35 27.39 10.32
C VAL A 438 7.13 28.90 10.43
N GLY A 439 7.99 29.59 11.18
CA GLY A 439 7.89 31.03 11.40
C GLY A 439 6.78 31.44 12.38
N PHE A 440 6.29 30.51 13.21
CA PHE A 440 5.36 30.81 14.30
C PHE A 440 6.14 31.40 15.48
N ALA A 441 5.75 32.60 15.91
CA ALA A 441 6.45 33.32 16.98
C ALA A 441 5.86 33.06 18.38
N GLY A 442 4.69 32.41 18.43
CA GLY A 442 4.05 32.04 19.69
C GLY A 442 4.68 30.80 20.32
N ASN A 443 4.12 30.39 21.46
CA ASN A 443 4.53 29.15 22.09
C ASN A 443 3.90 27.97 21.34
N HIS A 444 4.73 27.10 20.77
CA HIS A 444 4.29 25.87 20.11
C HIS A 444 3.58 24.91 21.09
N GLY A 445 3.95 24.93 22.38
CA GLY A 445 3.49 23.94 23.34
C GLY A 445 4.04 22.53 23.02
N PRO A 446 3.53 21.48 23.68
CA PRO A 446 3.81 20.11 23.27
C PRO A 446 3.11 19.78 21.95
N THR A 447 3.68 18.84 21.18
CA THR A 447 3.01 18.26 20.02
C THR A 447 1.60 17.79 20.38
N THR A 448 0.61 18.26 19.65
CA THR A 448 -0.78 17.79 19.76
C THR A 448 -0.89 16.44 19.07
N VAL A 449 -0.96 15.37 19.87
CA VAL A 449 -1.11 14.01 19.37
C VAL A 449 -2.58 13.73 19.07
N ILE A 450 -2.82 13.22 17.86
CA ILE A 450 -4.13 12.82 17.34
C ILE A 450 -4.13 11.30 17.20
N ASP A 451 -4.77 10.60 18.13
CA ASP A 451 -4.76 9.14 18.27
C ASP A 451 -6.08 8.47 17.86
N GLN A 452 -7.15 9.26 17.71
CA GLN A 452 -8.41 8.78 17.15
C GLN A 452 -8.25 8.35 15.67
N PRO A 453 -9.06 7.40 15.17
CA PRO A 453 -8.98 6.95 13.78
C PRO A 453 -9.25 8.10 12.81
N THR A 454 -8.31 8.38 11.92
CA THR A 454 -8.39 9.51 10.98
C THR A 454 -8.01 9.09 9.56
N GLY A 455 -8.38 9.94 8.60
CA GLY A 455 -7.95 9.87 7.21
C GLY A 455 -7.82 11.28 6.63
N HIS A 456 -7.70 11.40 5.30
CA HIS A 456 -7.42 12.66 4.62
C HIS A 456 -8.37 13.83 4.98
N LEU A 457 -9.66 13.54 5.22
CA LEU A 457 -10.63 14.57 5.64
C LEU A 457 -10.23 15.29 6.94
N ALA A 458 -9.55 14.60 7.86
CA ALA A 458 -9.07 15.22 9.09
C ALA A 458 -7.90 16.20 8.85
N VAL A 459 -7.05 15.89 7.87
CA VAL A 459 -5.97 16.80 7.43
C VAL A 459 -6.57 18.02 6.72
N ALA A 460 -7.55 17.81 5.84
CA ALA A 460 -8.27 18.91 5.20
C ALA A 460 -8.99 19.80 6.24
N GLN A 461 -9.64 19.20 7.25
CA GLN A 461 -10.29 19.97 8.32
C GLN A 461 -9.28 20.76 9.15
N LEU A 462 -8.13 20.17 9.52
CA LEU A 462 -7.08 20.87 10.24
C LEU A 462 -6.54 22.05 9.42
N LEU A 463 -6.27 21.83 8.13
CA LEU A 463 -5.85 22.90 7.22
C LEU A 463 -6.91 23.99 7.10
N SER A 464 -8.18 23.63 6.93
CA SER A 464 -9.27 24.60 6.88
C SER A 464 -9.35 25.43 8.16
N ASN A 465 -9.19 24.81 9.33
CA ASN A 465 -9.17 25.53 10.60
C ASN A 465 -8.01 26.55 10.65
N LEU A 466 -6.80 26.15 10.20
CA LEU A 466 -5.61 27.02 10.17
C LEU A 466 -5.73 28.14 9.12
N VAL A 467 -6.35 27.87 7.98
CA VAL A 467 -6.57 28.87 6.92
C VAL A 467 -7.63 29.87 7.33
N SER A 468 -8.76 29.38 7.86
CA SER A 468 -9.91 30.20 8.25
C SER A 468 -9.62 31.07 9.47
N ASP A 469 -8.74 30.61 10.35
CA ASP A 469 -8.29 31.37 11.50
C ASP A 469 -6.76 31.28 11.63
N SER A 470 -6.03 32.23 11.02
CA SER A 470 -4.57 32.12 10.91
C SER A 470 -3.89 31.85 12.26
N PRO A 471 -3.02 30.82 12.35
CA PRO A 471 -2.28 30.54 13.57
C PRO A 471 -1.20 31.60 13.84
N PHE A 472 -0.89 32.47 12.88
CA PHE A 472 0.17 33.48 13.00
C PHE A 472 -0.31 34.81 13.59
N LYS A 473 -1.60 34.92 13.95
CA LYS A 473 -2.12 36.04 14.73
C LYS A 473 -1.67 35.95 16.20
N ALA A 474 -1.78 37.05 16.94
CA ALA A 474 -1.39 37.07 18.35
C ALA A 474 -2.33 36.26 19.24
N GLY A 475 -1.79 35.69 20.33
CA GLY A 475 -2.59 35.05 21.39
C GLY A 475 -3.17 33.67 21.05
N VAL A 476 -2.65 33.00 20.02
CA VAL A 476 -3.13 31.69 19.55
C VAL A 476 -2.61 30.55 20.45
N THR A 477 -3.49 29.58 20.72
CA THR A 477 -3.12 28.28 21.31
C THR A 477 -3.27 27.20 20.24
N LEU A 478 -2.17 26.57 19.80
CA LEU A 478 -2.19 25.65 18.66
C LEU A 478 -3.12 24.45 18.84
N SER A 479 -3.18 23.85 20.03
CA SER A 479 -4.01 22.65 20.27
C SER A 479 -5.50 22.84 19.94
N GLN A 480 -6.02 24.08 19.92
CA GLN A 480 -7.41 24.36 19.59
C GLN A 480 -7.77 23.99 18.14
N TYR A 481 -6.83 24.08 17.19
CA TYR A 481 -7.08 23.80 15.76
C TYR A 481 -7.35 22.33 15.48
N ALA A 482 -6.86 21.43 16.33
CA ALA A 482 -7.12 20.00 16.24
C ALA A 482 -8.33 19.55 17.08
N SER A 483 -9.10 20.48 17.65
CA SER A 483 -10.31 20.13 18.39
C SER A 483 -11.38 19.56 17.44
N LYS A 484 -11.93 18.39 17.79
CA LYS A 484 -13.03 17.73 17.07
C LYS A 484 -12.74 17.45 15.58
N LEU A 485 -11.50 17.07 15.26
CA LEU A 485 -11.18 16.60 13.92
C LEU A 485 -12.03 15.37 13.56
N PRO A 486 -12.46 15.25 12.28
CA PRO A 486 -13.45 14.27 11.89
C PRO A 486 -12.82 12.88 11.78
N GLU A 487 -13.42 11.90 12.46
CA GLU A 487 -12.90 10.52 12.52
C GLU A 487 -13.24 9.71 11.27
N THR A 488 -12.33 8.85 10.83
CA THR A 488 -12.54 7.93 9.71
C THR A 488 -11.91 6.58 10.05
N PRO A 489 -12.67 5.47 10.02
CA PRO A 489 -12.12 4.15 10.28
C PRO A 489 -11.09 3.75 9.22
N MET A 490 -10.13 2.91 9.59
CA MET A 490 -9.10 2.42 8.68
C MET A 490 -9.66 1.39 7.71
N ILE A 491 -10.03 1.87 6.53
CA ILE A 491 -10.49 1.08 5.39
C ILE A 491 -9.57 1.38 4.21
N GLY A 492 -8.91 0.35 3.68
CA GLY A 492 -8.04 0.45 2.51
C GLY A 492 -8.72 -0.14 1.27
N GLU A 493 -8.60 0.52 0.12
CA GLU A 493 -9.09 -0.03 -1.14
C GLU A 493 -8.05 0.11 -2.26
N ASN A 494 -7.78 -1.01 -2.92
CA ASN A 494 -7.12 -1.10 -4.22
C ASN A 494 -8.10 -1.72 -5.22
N GLU A 495 -7.67 -1.90 -6.48
CA GLU A 495 -8.49 -2.58 -7.48
C GLU A 495 -8.85 -4.00 -7.04
N GLY A 496 -10.16 -4.23 -6.86
CA GLY A 496 -10.74 -5.51 -6.48
C GLY A 496 -10.53 -5.94 -5.03
N THR A 497 -9.83 -5.16 -4.19
CA THR A 497 -9.50 -5.56 -2.82
C THR A 497 -9.86 -4.47 -1.82
N VAL A 498 -10.58 -4.85 -0.76
CA VAL A 498 -10.91 -3.95 0.36
C VAL A 498 -10.40 -4.54 1.66
N THR A 499 -9.78 -3.73 2.50
CA THR A 499 -9.41 -4.09 3.86
C THR A 499 -10.19 -3.27 4.88
N MET A 500 -10.58 -3.88 6.00
CA MET A 500 -11.15 -3.15 7.14
C MET A 500 -10.49 -3.62 8.43
N LYS A 501 -9.99 -2.68 9.21
CA LYS A 501 -9.44 -2.97 10.55
C LYS A 501 -10.56 -3.47 11.48
N THR A 502 -10.27 -4.50 12.26
CA THR A 502 -11.16 -5.04 13.30
C THR A 502 -10.49 -4.89 14.68
N ALA A 503 -11.19 -5.28 15.75
CA ALA A 503 -10.65 -5.19 17.11
C ALA A 503 -9.41 -6.07 17.32
N THR A 504 -9.28 -7.18 16.59
CA THR A 504 -8.24 -8.20 16.79
C THR A 504 -7.32 -8.39 15.60
N GLY A 505 -7.49 -7.62 14.53
CA GLY A 505 -6.76 -7.78 13.27
C GLY A 505 -7.41 -6.97 12.15
N TYR A 506 -7.65 -7.62 11.01
CA TYR A 506 -8.33 -7.01 9.87
C TYR A 506 -9.05 -8.05 9.02
N VAL A 507 -9.95 -7.61 8.16
CA VAL A 507 -10.59 -8.46 7.15
C VAL A 507 -10.26 -7.98 5.76
N VAL A 508 -10.15 -8.92 4.82
CA VAL A 508 -9.88 -8.66 3.41
C VAL A 508 -11.07 -9.14 2.59
N LYS A 509 -11.69 -8.24 1.83
CA LYS A 509 -12.58 -8.61 0.73
C LYS A 509 -11.73 -8.89 -0.49
N THR A 510 -11.75 -10.14 -0.90
CA THR A 510 -11.06 -10.64 -2.09
C THR A 510 -11.79 -10.22 -3.38
N PRO A 511 -11.13 -10.26 -4.56
CA PRO A 511 -11.77 -9.91 -5.83
C PRO A 511 -13.02 -10.73 -6.18
N ASP A 512 -13.15 -11.96 -5.68
CA ASP A 512 -14.34 -12.81 -5.79
C ASP A 512 -15.47 -12.42 -4.81
N GLY A 513 -15.27 -11.36 -4.02
CA GLY A 513 -16.27 -10.78 -3.12
C GLY A 513 -16.37 -11.45 -1.75
N VAL A 514 -15.49 -12.41 -1.46
CA VAL A 514 -15.45 -13.15 -0.19
C VAL A 514 -14.62 -12.42 0.84
N TRP A 515 -15.13 -12.31 2.06
CA TRP A 515 -14.40 -11.77 3.20
C TRP A 515 -13.58 -12.86 3.89
N VAL A 516 -12.30 -12.57 4.15
CA VAL A 516 -11.37 -13.45 4.84
C VAL A 516 -10.79 -12.70 6.04
N GLU A 517 -10.93 -13.27 7.23
CA GLU A 517 -10.30 -12.74 8.44
C GLU A 517 -8.79 -12.97 8.40
N GLN A 518 -8.06 -11.95 8.82
CA GLN A 518 -6.61 -11.92 8.95
C GLN A 518 -6.24 -11.40 10.34
N LYS A 519 -5.07 -11.82 10.82
CA LYS A 519 -4.53 -11.36 12.10
C LYS A 519 -3.39 -10.39 11.89
#